data_AF-M8DYY7-F1
#
_entry.id   AF-M8DYY7-F1
#
_cell.length_a   1.000
_cell.length_b   1.000
_cell.length_c   1.000
_cell.angle_alpha   90.00
_cell.angle_beta   90.00
_cell.angle_gamma   90.00
#
_symmetry.space_group_name_H-M   'P 1'
#
loop_
_entity.id
_entity.type
_entity.pdbx_description
1 polymer ?
#
loop_
_entity_poly.entity_id
_entity_poly.type
_entity_poly.pdbx_seq_one_letter_code
_entity_poly.pdbx_strand_id
1 'polypeptide(L)'
;MVFEMDGIVEEMLQLTIQLEQEVMQSDSDPDKWLLYLDEREKMMRKIDTLISAGSPLSDANKISLAQIHDINQRIMPIISNRMQAVQKKLTEIQRSKTAMNTYHDAGPNAFGAFFDSKK
;
A
#
# COMPACT_ATOMS: atom_id res chain seq x y z
N MET A 1 28.54 -0.50 21.80
CA MET A 1 27.80 -1.14 20.70
C MET A 1 26.34 -1.45 21.02
N VAL A 2 25.91 -1.58 22.28
CA VAL A 2 24.49 -1.84 22.62
C VAL A 2 23.58 -0.62 22.35
N PHE A 3 24.06 0.60 22.65
CA PHE A 3 23.31 1.85 22.46
C PHE A 3 22.88 2.17 21.03
N GLU A 4 23.59 1.65 20.03
CA GLU A 4 23.26 1.89 18.61
C GLU A 4 22.08 1.01 18.16
N MET A 5 22.07 -0.26 18.56
CA MET A 5 20.95 -1.17 18.31
C MET A 5 19.68 -0.68 18.99
N ASP A 6 19.78 -0.28 20.25
CA ASP A 6 18.63 0.21 21.02
C ASP A 6 18.00 1.45 20.34
N GLY A 7 18.82 2.40 19.90
CA GLY A 7 18.35 3.60 19.20
C GLY A 7 17.65 3.30 17.88
N ILE A 8 18.18 2.39 17.07
CA ILE A 8 17.57 2.03 15.77
C ILE A 8 16.24 1.29 15.98
N VAL A 9 16.17 0.38 16.96
CA VAL A 9 14.93 -0.35 17.25
C VAL A 9 13.86 0.59 17.80
N GLU A 10 14.24 1.56 18.63
CA GLU A 10 13.32 2.59 19.12
C GLU A 10 12.81 3.49 17.99
N GLU A 11 13.69 3.95 17.10
CA GLU A 11 13.32 4.73 15.92
C GLU A 11 12.35 3.95 15.02
N MET A 12 12.62 2.66 14.79
CA MET A 12 11.75 1.78 14.02
C MET A 12 10.37 1.61 14.67
N LEU A 13 10.30 1.54 15.99
CA LEU A 13 9.03 1.48 16.73
C LEU A 13 8.24 2.79 16.55
N GLN A 14 8.89 3.94 16.69
CA GLN A 14 8.23 5.25 16.49
C GLN A 14 7.67 5.40 15.08
N LEU A 15 8.45 5.04 14.05
CA LEU A 15 7.98 5.05 12.66
C LEU A 15 6.78 4.09 12.45
N THR A 16 6.80 2.95 13.14
CA THR A 16 5.69 1.97 13.06
C THR A 16 4.42 2.52 13.71
N ILE A 17 4.52 3.22 14.84
CA ILE A 17 3.39 3.89 15.52
C ILE A 17 2.83 5.02 14.64
N GLN A 18 3.70 5.83 14.04
CA GLN A 18 3.28 6.91 13.12
C GLN A 18 2.57 6.36 11.89
N LEU A 19 3.08 5.27 11.30
CA LEU A 19 2.42 4.59 10.21
C LEU A 19 1.03 4.07 10.62
N GLU A 20 0.89 3.49 11.83
CA GLU A 20 -0.42 3.06 12.33
C GLU A 20 -1.40 4.23 12.43
N GLN A 21 -0.99 5.36 13.00
CA GLN A 21 -1.82 6.55 13.13
C GLN A 21 -2.31 7.06 11.76
N GLU A 22 -1.43 7.09 10.77
CA GLU A 22 -1.79 7.48 9.40
C GLU A 22 -2.70 6.43 8.75
N VAL A 23 -2.41 5.15 8.91
CA VAL A 23 -3.23 4.07 8.33
C VAL A 23 -4.63 4.01 8.91
N MET A 24 -4.82 4.43 10.16
CA MET A 24 -6.13 4.47 10.81
C MET A 24 -7.00 5.65 10.35
N GLN A 25 -6.42 6.70 9.76
CA GLN A 25 -7.19 7.84 9.25
C GLN A 25 -7.81 7.53 7.90
N SER A 26 -9.14 7.59 7.77
CA SER A 26 -9.89 7.20 6.56
C SER A 26 -9.44 7.89 5.28
N ASP A 27 -9.05 9.17 5.40
CA ASP A 27 -8.64 10.02 4.27
C ASP A 27 -7.12 10.22 4.19
N SER A 28 -6.36 9.35 4.85
CA SER A 28 -4.90 9.45 4.84
C SER A 28 -4.34 9.29 3.43
N ASP A 29 -3.32 10.08 3.16
CA ASP A 29 -2.57 10.05 1.91
C ASP A 29 -1.67 8.79 1.85
N PRO A 30 -1.87 7.89 0.87
CA PRO A 30 -1.01 6.73 0.67
C PRO A 30 0.46 7.09 0.41
N ASP A 31 0.75 8.27 -0.14
CA ASP A 31 2.14 8.68 -0.39
C ASP A 31 2.89 8.93 0.91
N LYS A 32 2.20 9.40 1.96
CA LYS A 32 2.80 9.49 3.30
C LYS A 32 3.13 8.13 3.88
N TRP A 33 2.32 7.10 3.60
CA TRP A 33 2.60 5.75 4.08
C TRP A 33 3.89 5.22 3.48
N LEU A 34 4.15 5.49 2.20
CA LEU A 34 5.38 5.10 1.53
C LEU A 34 6.61 5.68 2.22
N LEU A 35 6.57 6.96 2.62
CA LEU A 35 7.68 7.59 3.37
C LEU A 35 8.02 6.83 4.65
N TYR A 36 7.01 6.45 5.45
CA TYR A 36 7.25 5.67 6.67
C TYR A 36 7.76 4.26 6.36
N LEU A 37 7.26 3.62 5.32
CA LEU A 37 7.70 2.29 4.90
C LEU A 37 9.17 2.30 4.45
N ASP A 38 9.57 3.29 3.67
CA ASP A 38 10.95 3.47 3.19
C ASP A 38 11.93 3.68 4.36
N GLU A 39 11.58 4.55 5.31
CA GLU A 39 12.43 4.77 6.49
C GLU A 39 12.53 3.51 7.37
N ARG A 40 11.43 2.77 7.53
CA ARG A 40 11.44 1.48 8.26
C ARG A 40 12.33 0.46 7.57
N GLU A 41 12.31 0.37 6.24
CA GLU A 41 13.18 -0.53 5.49
C GLU A 41 14.66 -0.16 5.72
N LYS A 42 15.01 1.13 5.74
CA LYS A 42 16.37 1.57 6.07
C LYS A 42 16.78 1.11 7.48
N MET A 43 15.88 1.21 8.47
CA MET A 43 16.17 0.74 9.83
C MET A 43 16.33 -0.78 9.89
N MET A 44 15.49 -1.55 9.19
CA MET A 44 15.64 -3.00 9.10
C MET A 44 17.01 -3.39 8.54
N ARG A 45 17.47 -2.74 7.46
CA ARG A 45 18.81 -2.98 6.88
C ARG A 45 19.94 -2.66 7.86
N LYS A 46 19.81 -1.59 8.66
CA LYS A 46 20.78 -1.26 9.71
C LYS A 46 20.79 -2.31 10.82
N ILE A 47 19.61 -2.76 11.27
CA ILE A 47 19.48 -3.85 12.26
C ILE A 47 20.15 -5.13 11.74
N ASP A 48 19.88 -5.52 10.50
CA ASP A 48 20.50 -6.70 9.87
C ASP A 48 22.03 -6.59 9.83
N THR A 49 22.54 -5.40 9.52
CA THR A 49 23.98 -5.12 9.51
C THR A 49 24.59 -5.28 10.91
N LEU A 50 23.93 -4.72 11.93
CA LEU A 50 24.41 -4.80 13.31
C LEU A 50 24.33 -6.22 13.87
N ILE A 51 23.26 -6.97 13.58
CA ILE A 51 23.14 -8.38 13.95
C ILE A 51 24.27 -9.20 13.29
N SER A 52 24.51 -8.97 12.00
CA SER A 52 25.60 -9.65 11.26
C SER A 52 26.99 -9.31 11.80
N ALA A 53 27.16 -8.10 12.36
CA ALA A 53 28.38 -7.68 13.06
C ALA A 53 28.51 -8.24 14.49
N GLY A 54 27.54 -9.05 14.95
CA GLY A 54 27.55 -9.65 16.29
C GLY A 54 26.99 -8.75 17.41
N SER A 55 26.33 -7.64 17.07
CA SER A 55 25.65 -6.81 18.06
C SER A 55 24.40 -7.54 18.59
N PRO A 56 24.32 -7.84 19.90
CA PRO A 56 23.20 -8.58 20.45
C PRO A 56 21.94 -7.70 20.59
N LEU A 57 20.77 -8.34 20.54
CA LEU A 57 19.51 -7.71 20.92
C LEU A 57 19.33 -7.74 22.45
N SER A 58 19.10 -6.57 23.04
CA SER A 58 18.67 -6.45 24.44
C SER A 58 17.23 -6.98 24.62
N ASP A 59 16.82 -7.24 25.85
CA ASP A 59 15.43 -7.64 26.11
C ASP A 59 14.44 -6.51 25.82
N ALA A 60 14.85 -5.25 26.01
CA ALA A 60 14.08 -4.09 25.59
C ALA A 60 13.86 -4.09 24.06
N ASN A 61 14.88 -4.43 23.27
CA ASN A 61 14.74 -4.52 21.81
C ASN A 61 13.75 -5.60 21.40
N LYS A 62 13.78 -6.76 22.06
CA LYS A 62 12.82 -7.83 21.78
C LYS A 62 11.39 -7.40 22.08
N ILE A 63 11.16 -6.67 23.16
CA ILE A 63 9.84 -6.11 23.51
C ILE A 63 9.38 -5.13 22.43
N SER A 64 10.23 -4.20 22.01
CA SER A 64 9.91 -3.23 20.94
C SER A 64 9.63 -3.92 19.61
N LEU A 65 10.41 -4.94 19.24
CA LEU A 65 10.19 -5.73 18.02
C LEU A 65 8.85 -6.51 18.07
N ALA A 66 8.48 -7.04 19.24
CA ALA A 66 7.17 -7.66 19.43
C ALA A 66 6.03 -6.64 19.23
N GLN A 67 6.17 -5.43 19.78
CA GLN A 67 5.19 -4.36 19.58
C GLN A 67 5.08 -3.94 18.11
N ILE A 68 6.21 -3.82 17.41
CA ILE A 68 6.25 -3.55 15.96
C ILE A 68 5.48 -4.63 15.20
N HIS A 69 5.72 -5.89 15.53
CA HIS A 69 5.01 -7.02 14.91
C HIS A 69 3.50 -6.93 15.16
N ASP A 70 3.08 -6.66 16.39
CA ASP A 70 1.66 -6.54 16.73
C ASP A 70 0.96 -5.39 16.02
N ILE A 71 1.64 -4.23 15.89
CA ILE A 71 1.13 -3.10 15.09
C ILE A 71 0.99 -3.53 13.62
N ASN A 72 2.00 -4.18 13.05
CA ASN A 72 1.96 -4.66 11.67
C ASN A 72 0.75 -5.56 11.42
N GLN A 73 0.47 -6.52 12.31
CA GLN A 73 -0.68 -7.41 12.18
C GLN A 73 -2.02 -6.64 12.17
N ARG A 74 -2.12 -5.53 12.92
CA ARG A 74 -3.32 -4.69 12.93
C ARG A 74 -3.49 -3.86 11.65
N ILE A 75 -2.41 -3.30 11.10
CA ILE A 75 -2.49 -2.38 9.95
C ILE A 75 -2.57 -3.09 8.60
N MET A 76 -1.99 -4.29 8.48
CA MET A 76 -1.99 -5.09 7.24
C MET A 76 -3.39 -5.29 6.61
N PRO A 77 -4.44 -5.72 7.35
CA PRO A 77 -5.77 -5.86 6.77
C PRO A 77 -6.35 -4.51 6.31
N ILE A 78 -6.05 -3.41 7.00
CA ILE A 78 -6.53 -2.07 6.63
C ILE A 78 -5.93 -1.65 5.29
N ILE A 79 -4.61 -1.79 5.14
CA ILE A 79 -3.89 -1.48 3.89
C ILE A 79 -4.43 -2.35 2.75
N SER A 80 -4.58 -3.66 2.97
CA SER A 80 -5.12 -4.59 1.97
C SER A 80 -6.53 -4.21 1.52
N ASN A 81 -7.41 -3.84 2.45
CA ASN A 81 -8.77 -3.42 2.13
C ASN A 81 -8.79 -2.14 1.29
N ARG A 82 -7.92 -1.16 1.58
CA ARG A 82 -7.82 0.04 0.75
C ARG A 82 -7.30 -0.26 -0.65
N MET A 83 -6.31 -1.14 -0.77
CA MET A 83 -5.81 -1.59 -2.07
C MET A 83 -6.93 -2.26 -2.91
N GLN A 84 -7.73 -3.13 -2.29
CA GLN A 84 -8.88 -3.77 -2.95
C GLN A 84 -9.94 -2.75 -3.37
N ALA A 85 -10.21 -1.73 -2.54
CA ALA A 85 -11.16 -0.67 -2.88
C ALA A 85 -10.71 0.16 -4.09
N VAL A 86 -9.41 0.50 -4.17
CA VAL A 86 -8.83 1.18 -5.33
C VAL A 86 -8.93 0.31 -6.59
N GLN A 87 -8.58 -0.97 -6.49
CA GLN A 87 -8.68 -1.92 -7.61
C GLN A 87 -10.11 -2.06 -8.14
N LYS A 88 -11.10 -2.08 -7.24
CA LYS A 88 -12.52 -2.12 -7.62
C LYS A 88 -12.92 -0.87 -8.40
N LYS A 89 -12.54 0.33 -7.92
CA LYS A 89 -12.81 1.60 -8.60
C LYS A 89 -12.16 1.65 -9.99
N LEU A 90 -10.91 1.20 -10.12
CA LEU A 90 -10.23 1.11 -11.43
C LEU A 90 -10.98 0.18 -12.39
N THR A 91 -11.45 -0.97 -11.90
CA THR A 91 -12.22 -1.92 -12.70
C THR A 91 -13.55 -1.33 -13.17
N GLU A 92 -14.24 -0.57 -12.32
CA GLU A 92 -15.48 0.13 -12.66
C GLU A 92 -15.25 1.20 -13.74
N ILE A 93 -14.18 1.99 -13.63
CA ILE A 93 -13.79 2.99 -14.64
C ILE A 93 -13.48 2.32 -15.98
N GLN A 94 -12.74 1.21 -15.98
CA GLN A 94 -12.44 0.46 -17.21
C GLN A 94 -13.70 -0.07 -17.88
N ARG A 95 -14.63 -0.66 -17.10
CA ARG A 95 -15.92 -1.14 -17.61
C ARG A 95 -16.76 0.00 -18.21
N SER A 96 -16.80 1.15 -17.54
CA SER A 96 -17.49 2.34 -18.02
C SER A 96 -16.89 2.84 -19.35
N LYS A 97 -15.56 2.89 -19.46
CA LYS A 97 -14.87 3.26 -20.71
C LYS A 97 -15.18 2.29 -21.85
N THR A 98 -15.16 0.98 -21.59
CA THR A 98 -15.50 -0.03 -22.60
C THR A 98 -16.95 0.12 -23.06
N ALA A 99 -17.90 0.28 -22.13
CA ALA A 99 -19.31 0.51 -22.48
C ALA A 99 -19.48 1.79 -23.32
N MET A 100 -18.85 2.90 -22.92
CA MET A 100 -18.86 4.15 -23.69
C MET A 100 -18.32 3.97 -25.11
N ASN A 101 -17.22 3.22 -25.28
CA ASN A 101 -16.65 2.95 -26.61
C ASN A 101 -17.60 2.10 -27.46
N THR A 102 -18.27 1.09 -26.89
CA THR A 102 -19.28 0.28 -27.61
C THR A 102 -20.47 1.12 -28.06
N TYR A 103 -20.91 2.10 -27.25
CA TYR A 103 -21.99 3.01 -27.65
C TYR A 103 -21.53 4.09 -28.65
N HIS A 104 -20.25 4.49 -28.64
CA HIS A 104 -19.69 5.45 -29.59
C HIS A 104 -19.45 4.82 -30.98
N ASP A 105 -19.02 3.56 -31.04
CA ASP A 105 -18.97 2.77 -32.29
C ASP A 105 -20.36 2.38 -32.80
N ALA A 106 -21.40 2.49 -31.95
CA ALA A 106 -22.81 2.29 -32.31
C ALA A 106 -23.55 3.61 -32.65
N GLY A 107 -22.82 4.67 -33.02
CA GLY A 107 -23.36 5.83 -33.74
C GLY A 107 -23.86 5.43 -35.14
N PRO A 108 -24.83 6.15 -35.74
CA PRO A 108 -25.80 5.59 -36.69
C PRO A 108 -25.20 5.30 -38.07
N ASN A 109 -24.62 4.12 -38.26
CA ASN A 109 -24.14 3.66 -39.57
C ASN A 109 -24.69 2.27 -39.97
N ALA A 110 -25.92 1.91 -39.58
CA ALA A 110 -26.47 0.59 -39.95
C ALA A 110 -28.01 0.45 -40.09
N PHE A 111 -28.77 1.51 -40.33
CA PHE A 111 -30.22 1.39 -40.66
C PHE A 111 -30.65 2.24 -41.86
N GLY A 112 -29.84 2.27 -42.93
CA GLY A 112 -30.21 3.00 -44.15
C GLY A 112 -29.77 2.39 -45.49
N ALA A 113 -28.93 1.35 -45.51
CA ALA A 113 -28.29 0.88 -46.75
C ALA A 113 -28.74 -0.53 -47.21
N PHE A 114 -29.95 -0.97 -46.86
CA PHE A 114 -30.47 -2.30 -47.25
C PHE A 114 -31.75 -2.27 -48.09
N PHE A 115 -32.13 -1.12 -48.66
CA PHE A 115 -33.23 -1.03 -49.63
C PHE A 115 -32.81 -0.26 -50.89
N ASP A 116 -31.76 -0.74 -51.57
CA ASP A 116 -31.68 -0.56 -53.02
C ASP A 116 -31.48 -1.93 -53.65
N SER A 117 -32.61 -2.64 -53.82
CA SER A 117 -32.69 -3.75 -54.76
C SER A 117 -33.54 -3.30 -55.93
N LYS A 118 -32.84 -2.92 -57.00
CA LYS A 118 -33.29 -2.81 -58.40
C LYS A 118 -34.72 -3.28 -58.66
N LYS A 119 -35.57 -2.36 -59.12
CA LYS A 119 -36.44 -2.53 -60.31
C LYS A 119 -37.02 -1.21 -60.77
#